data_AF-X1P2Q1-F1
#
_entry.id   AF-X1P2Q1-F1
#
_cell.length_a   1.000
_cell.length_b   1.000
_cell.length_c   1.000
_cell.angle_alpha   90.00
_cell.angle_beta   90.00
_cell.angle_gamma   90.00
#
_symmetry.space_group_name_H-M   'P 1'
#
loop_
_entity.id
_entity.type
_entity.pdbx_description
1 polymer ?
#
loop_
_entity_poly.entity_id
_entity_poly.type
_entity_poly.pdbx_seq_one_letter_code
_entity_poly.pdbx_strand_id
1 'polypeptide(L)'
;SIEVLKGYGYNLGVAFQIVDDILDFIGTEEELGKPVGSDLAQGTLTLPAMLVLERYPEDNPVKRLFQNRDKQENIELAIELIRNSSIVQECYGIASDYCSKACHNLSLLPDKPSRQALIQLADYVIRRKK
;
A
#
# COMPACT_ATOMS: atom_id res chain seq x y z
N SER A 1 -12.96 22.26 -12.89
CA SER A 1 -13.17 21.99 -11.44
C SER A 1 -13.48 20.54 -11.13
N ILE A 2 -14.47 19.90 -11.76
CA ILE A 2 -14.83 18.50 -11.49
C ILE A 2 -13.70 17.53 -11.86
N GLU A 3 -13.12 17.64 -13.05
CA GLU A 3 -12.01 16.76 -13.48
C GLU A 3 -10.78 16.86 -12.57
N VAL A 4 -10.50 18.05 -12.03
CA VAL A 4 -9.41 18.25 -11.07
C VAL A 4 -9.64 17.46 -9.78
N LEU A 5 -10.86 17.54 -9.23
CA LEU A 5 -11.23 16.80 -8.02
C LEU A 5 -11.30 15.30 -8.26
N LYS A 6 -11.72 14.87 -9.47
CA LYS A 6 -11.70 13.46 -9.88
C LYS A 6 -10.28 12.92 -9.94
N GLY A 7 -9.35 13.67 -10.54
CA GLY A 7 -7.92 13.33 -10.56
C GLY A 7 -7.32 13.28 -9.16
N TYR A 8 -7.64 14.25 -8.30
CA TYR A 8 -7.23 14.23 -6.90
C TYR A 8 -7.72 12.96 -6.19
N GLY A 9 -9.03 12.69 -6.25
CA GLY A 9 -9.64 11.55 -5.57
C GLY A 9 -9.10 10.20 -6.05
N TYR A 10 -8.87 10.06 -7.36
CA TYR A 10 -8.27 8.85 -7.94
C TYR A 10 -6.87 8.59 -7.37
N ASN A 11 -5.99 9.59 -7.43
CA ASN A 11 -4.61 9.42 -6.97
C ASN A 11 -4.55 9.21 -5.45
N LEU A 12 -5.37 9.95 -4.68
CA LEU A 12 -5.47 9.76 -3.24
C LEU A 12 -5.96 8.34 -2.89
N GLY A 13 -6.98 7.85 -3.61
CA GLY A 13 -7.53 6.50 -3.38
C GLY A 13 -6.51 5.41 -3.65
N VAL A 14 -5.71 5.53 -4.71
CA VAL A 14 -4.62 4.59 -4.99
C VAL A 14 -3.56 4.63 -3.89
N ALA A 15 -3.12 5.81 -3.46
CA ALA A 15 -2.18 5.93 -2.35
C ALA A 15 -2.73 5.32 -1.06
N PHE A 16 -4.02 5.55 -0.76
CA PHE A 16 -4.69 4.99 0.40
C PHE A 16 -4.67 3.47 0.40
N GLN A 17 -5.02 2.85 -0.74
CA GLN A 17 -5.01 1.40 -0.86
C GLN A 17 -3.61 0.81 -0.72
N ILE A 18 -2.59 1.43 -1.32
CA ILE A 18 -1.20 0.96 -1.16
C ILE A 18 -0.79 1.01 0.31
N VAL A 19 -1.14 2.09 1.04
CA VAL A 19 -0.83 2.17 2.48
C VAL A 19 -1.61 1.13 3.28
N ASP A 20 -2.87 0.85 2.93
CA ASP A 20 -3.66 -0.22 3.55
C ASP A 20 -3.00 -1.59 3.36
N ASP A 21 -2.59 -1.89 2.12
CA ASP A 21 -1.89 -3.12 1.76
C ASP A 21 -0.56 -3.24 2.51
N ILE A 22 0.20 -2.15 2.68
CA ILE A 22 1.43 -2.16 3.49
C ILE A 22 1.11 -2.52 4.94
N LEU A 23 0.08 -1.88 5.53
CA LEU A 23 -0.30 -2.10 6.92
C LEU A 23 -0.71 -3.55 7.19
N ASP A 24 -1.32 -4.25 6.22
CA ASP A 24 -1.61 -5.69 6.35
C ASP A 24 -0.35 -6.53 6.61
N PHE A 25 0.83 -6.13 6.12
CA PHE A 25 2.09 -6.85 6.36
C PHE A 25 2.88 -6.37 7.57
N ILE A 26 2.81 -5.08 7.93
CA ILE A 26 3.69 -4.50 8.96
C ILE A 26 3.00 -4.18 10.28
N GLY A 27 1.67 -4.07 10.29
CA GLY A 27 0.89 -3.77 11.49
C GLY A 27 0.93 -4.92 12.50
N THR A 28 0.47 -4.63 13.72
CA THR A 28 0.15 -5.68 14.69
C THR A 28 -1.30 -6.14 14.57
N GLU A 29 -1.61 -7.33 15.07
CA GLU A 29 -2.98 -7.85 15.07
C GLU A 29 -3.93 -6.93 15.86
N GLU A 30 -3.44 -6.30 16.94
CA GLU A 30 -4.23 -5.35 17.74
C GLU A 30 -4.55 -4.06 16.97
N GLU A 31 -3.62 -3.58 16.14
CA GLU A 31 -3.83 -2.38 15.32
C GLU A 31 -4.84 -2.65 14.19
N LEU A 32 -4.68 -3.79 13.51
CA LEU A 32 -5.45 -4.21 12.33
C LEU A 32 -6.81 -4.84 12.67
N GLY A 33 -6.93 -5.48 13.84
CA GLY A 33 -8.11 -6.29 14.21
C GLY A 33 -8.25 -7.59 13.43
N LYS A 34 -7.22 -7.98 12.67
CA LYS A 34 -7.11 -9.21 11.87
C LYS A 34 -5.65 -9.71 11.89
N PRO A 35 -5.39 -11.01 11.59
CA PRO A 35 -4.03 -11.53 11.47
C PRO A 35 -3.22 -10.77 10.41
N VAL A 36 -1.91 -10.63 10.65
CA VAL A 36 -0.97 -10.04 9.68
C VAL A 36 -0.91 -10.92 8.42
N GLY A 37 -0.89 -10.29 7.24
CA GLY A 37 -0.83 -10.97 5.95
C GLY A 37 -2.15 -11.67 5.60
N SER A 38 -3.26 -11.24 6.19
CA SER A 38 -4.58 -11.82 5.94
C SER A 38 -4.99 -11.75 4.48
N ASP A 39 -4.59 -10.68 3.77
CA ASP A 39 -4.95 -10.52 2.36
C ASP A 39 -4.22 -11.56 1.52
N LEU A 40 -2.93 -11.77 1.80
CA LEU A 40 -2.14 -12.82 1.18
C LEU A 40 -2.68 -14.22 1.50
N ALA A 41 -3.10 -14.46 2.74
CA ALA A 41 -3.70 -15.73 3.17
C ALA A 41 -5.01 -16.06 2.43
N GLN A 42 -5.77 -15.03 2.06
CA GLN A 42 -7.00 -15.14 1.26
C GLN A 42 -6.72 -15.28 -0.25
N GLY A 43 -5.46 -15.20 -0.67
CA GLY A 43 -5.06 -15.29 -2.07
C GLY A 43 -5.12 -13.96 -2.81
N THR A 44 -5.24 -12.84 -2.11
CA THR A 44 -5.15 -11.50 -2.70
C THR A 44 -3.68 -11.15 -2.91
N LEU A 45 -3.32 -10.84 -4.16
CA LEU A 45 -1.98 -10.38 -4.50
C LEU A 45 -1.95 -8.85 -4.49
N THR A 46 -1.41 -8.27 -3.43
CA THR A 46 -1.23 -6.82 -3.25
C THR A 46 0.19 -6.38 -3.65
N LEU A 47 0.43 -5.07 -3.73
CA LEU A 47 1.70 -4.51 -4.21
C LEU A 47 2.95 -5.08 -3.47
N PRO A 48 2.98 -5.19 -2.12
CA PRO A 48 4.12 -5.80 -1.43
C PRO A 48 4.42 -7.22 -1.93
N ALA A 49 3.41 -8.07 -2.11
CA ALA A 49 3.57 -9.43 -2.59
C ALA A 49 3.98 -9.51 -4.07
N MET A 50 3.52 -8.56 -4.91
CA MET A 50 3.98 -8.44 -6.29
C MET A 50 5.47 -8.10 -6.37
N LEU A 51 5.95 -7.19 -5.53
CA LEU A 51 7.39 -6.85 -5.47
C LEU A 51 8.24 -8.02 -4.98
N VAL A 52 7.72 -8.87 -4.09
CA VAL A 52 8.37 -10.14 -3.72
C VAL A 52 8.51 -11.04 -4.95
N LEU A 53 7.44 -11.23 -5.73
CA LEU A 53 7.48 -12.04 -6.96
C LEU A 53 8.48 -11.52 -7.99
N GLU A 54 8.55 -10.20 -8.17
CA GLU A 54 9.49 -9.57 -9.10
C GLU A 54 10.95 -9.75 -8.65
N ARG A 55 11.22 -9.57 -7.35
CA ARG A 55 12.59 -9.57 -6.81
C ARG A 55 13.19 -10.97 -6.64
N TYR A 56 12.35 -11.97 -6.38
CA TYR A 56 12.78 -13.35 -6.12
C TYR A 56 12.08 -14.29 -7.11
N PRO A 57 12.48 -14.37 -8.38
CA PRO A 57 11.74 -15.15 -9.39
C PRO A 57 11.85 -16.68 -9.22
N GLU A 58 12.94 -17.15 -8.63
CA GLU A 58 13.27 -18.58 -8.47
C GLU A 58 12.71 -19.16 -7.17
N ASP A 59 13.31 -18.80 -6.03
CA ASP A 59 12.97 -19.28 -4.69
C ASP A 59 12.05 -18.27 -3.99
N ASN A 60 10.74 -18.47 -4.13
CA ASN A 60 9.75 -17.47 -3.74
C ASN A 60 8.61 -18.05 -2.89
N PRO A 61 8.42 -17.55 -1.66
CA PRO A 61 7.34 -18.04 -0.79
C PRO A 61 5.95 -17.71 -1.34
N VAL A 62 5.74 -16.51 -1.91
CA VAL A 62 4.47 -16.13 -2.54
C VAL A 62 4.15 -17.07 -3.70
N LYS A 63 5.12 -17.36 -4.59
CA LYS A 63 4.92 -18.30 -5.70
C LYS A 63 4.50 -19.70 -5.22
N ARG A 64 5.16 -20.22 -4.17
CA ARG A 64 4.82 -21.53 -3.58
C ARG A 64 3.44 -21.54 -2.93
N LEU A 65 3.06 -20.46 -2.25
CA LEU A 65 1.74 -20.29 -1.65
C LEU A 65 0.64 -20.43 -2.71
N PHE A 66 0.77 -19.74 -3.85
CA PHE A 66 -0.19 -19.80 -4.95
C PHE A 66 -0.18 -21.14 -5.71
N GLN A 67 0.85 -21.97 -5.51
CA GLN A 67 0.90 -23.36 -5.99
C GLN A 67 0.26 -24.36 -5.00
N ASN A 68 -0.40 -23.86 -3.94
CA ASN A 68 -1.01 -24.66 -2.86
C ASN A 68 -0.01 -25.54 -2.08
N ARG A 69 1.23 -25.08 -1.90
CA ARG A 69 2.25 -25.75 -1.09
C ARG A 69 2.43 -25.03 0.25
N ASP A 70 2.53 -25.80 1.34
CA ASP A 70 2.93 -25.35 2.69
C ASP A 70 2.42 -23.94 3.03
N LYS A 71 1.08 -23.75 2.96
CA LYS A 71 0.48 -22.40 2.89
C LYS A 71 0.91 -21.50 4.04
N GLN A 72 0.80 -22.00 5.27
CA GLN A 72 1.10 -21.21 6.47
C GLN A 72 2.58 -20.80 6.51
N GLU A 73 3.49 -21.75 6.29
CA GLU A 73 4.93 -21.49 6.26
C GLU A 73 5.31 -20.47 5.18
N ASN A 74 4.73 -20.58 3.99
CA ASN A 74 5.01 -19.63 2.91
C ASN A 74 4.42 -18.24 3.17
N ILE A 75 3.30 -18.12 3.89
CA ILE A 75 2.78 -16.81 4.33
C ILE A 75 3.77 -16.16 5.31
N GLU A 76 4.22 -16.92 6.32
CA GLU A 76 5.17 -16.44 7.32
C GLU A 76 6.49 -15.99 6.69
N LEU A 77 7.04 -16.79 5.78
CA LEU A 77 8.25 -16.44 5.02
C LEU A 77 8.06 -15.20 4.15
N ALA A 78 6.90 -15.03 3.51
CA ALA A 78 6.62 -13.85 2.70
C ALA A 78 6.53 -12.58 3.57
N ILE A 79 5.84 -12.66 4.72
CA ILE A 79 5.75 -11.55 5.68
C ILE A 79 7.15 -11.17 6.19
N GLU A 80 7.96 -12.16 6.59
CA GLU A 80 9.33 -11.94 7.06
C GLU A 80 10.19 -11.26 5.98
N LEU A 81 10.12 -11.77 4.74
CA LEU A 81 10.89 -11.22 3.62
C LEU A 81 10.48 -9.78 3.29
N ILE A 82 9.18 -9.46 3.33
CA ILE A 82 8.69 -8.10 3.12
C ILE A 82 9.20 -7.17 4.23
N ARG A 83 9.09 -7.58 5.50
CA ARG A 83 9.51 -6.79 6.66
C ARG A 83 11.02 -6.53 6.69
N ASN A 84 11.82 -7.50 6.25
CA ASN A 84 13.28 -7.46 6.31
C ASN A 84 13.95 -6.94 5.03
N SER A 85 13.18 -6.47 4.04
CA SER A 85 13.70 -5.93 2.79
C SER A 85 13.31 -4.47 2.57
N SER A 86 13.77 -3.86 1.48
CA SER A 86 13.39 -2.51 1.09
C SER A 86 11.97 -2.39 0.51
N ILE A 87 11.22 -3.48 0.41
CA ILE A 87 9.91 -3.54 -0.26
C ILE A 87 8.91 -2.59 0.40
N VAL A 88 8.88 -2.53 1.73
CA VAL A 88 7.96 -1.63 2.46
C VAL A 88 8.25 -0.17 2.12
N GLN A 89 9.52 0.23 2.13
CA GLN A 89 9.93 1.60 1.80
C GLN A 89 9.60 1.94 0.34
N GLU A 90 9.76 0.97 -0.56
CA GLU A 90 9.44 1.13 -1.98
C GLU A 90 7.93 1.32 -2.20
N CYS A 91 7.08 0.51 -1.56
CA CYS A 91 5.62 0.70 -1.58
C CYS A 91 5.22 2.10 -1.06
N TYR A 92 5.83 2.56 0.04
CA TYR A 92 5.61 3.93 0.54
C TYR A 92 6.07 5.01 -0.43
N GLY A 93 7.16 4.78 -1.17
CA GLY A 93 7.61 5.66 -2.25
C GLY A 93 6.56 5.78 -3.34
N ILE A 94 6.02 4.66 -3.80
CA ILE A 94 4.96 4.61 -4.81
C ILE A 94 3.69 5.32 -4.30
N ALA A 95 3.26 5.07 -3.06
CA ALA A 95 2.13 5.77 -2.46
C ALA A 95 2.36 7.29 -2.38
N SER A 96 3.58 7.70 -2.01
CA SER A 96 3.97 9.13 -1.92
C SER A 96 3.94 9.81 -3.29
N ASP A 97 4.32 9.11 -4.36
CA ASP A 97 4.21 9.61 -5.74
C ASP A 97 2.74 9.84 -6.13
N TYR A 98 1.84 8.94 -5.74
CA TYR A 98 0.40 9.13 -5.96
C TYR A 98 -0.15 10.31 -5.14
N CYS A 99 0.23 10.47 -3.87
CA CYS A 99 -0.14 11.68 -3.11
C CYS A 99 0.40 12.96 -3.75
N SER A 100 1.63 12.93 -4.27
CA SER A 100 2.22 14.07 -4.99
C SER A 100 1.43 14.42 -6.24
N LYS A 101 1.00 13.43 -7.04
CA LYS A 101 0.09 13.62 -8.18
C LYS A 101 -1.27 14.19 -7.75
N ALA A 102 -1.81 13.72 -6.62
CA ALA A 102 -3.07 14.25 -6.07
C ALA A 102 -2.93 15.74 -5.71
N CYS A 103 -1.89 16.12 -4.97
CA CYS A 103 -1.60 17.51 -4.63
C CYS A 103 -1.34 18.39 -5.86
N HIS A 104 -0.65 17.85 -6.87
CA HIS A 104 -0.43 18.55 -8.13
C HIS A 104 -1.75 18.89 -8.84
N ASN A 105 -2.73 17.97 -8.87
CA ASN A 105 -4.05 18.26 -9.44
C ASN A 105 -4.71 19.46 -8.74
N LEU A 106 -4.64 19.53 -7.40
CA LEU A 106 -5.22 20.62 -6.62
C LEU A 106 -4.60 21.99 -6.90
N SER A 107 -3.36 22.05 -7.41
CA SER A 107 -2.69 23.32 -7.75
C SER A 107 -3.45 24.15 -8.79
N LEU A 108 -4.31 23.51 -9.58
CA LEU A 108 -5.18 24.14 -10.58
C LEU A 108 -6.43 24.81 -9.97
N LEU A 109 -6.68 24.64 -8.68
CA LEU A 109 -7.79 25.26 -7.96
C LEU A 109 -7.33 26.51 -7.19
N PRO A 110 -8.21 27.51 -6.97
CA PRO A 110 -7.88 28.68 -6.17
C PRO A 110 -7.39 28.31 -4.76
N ASP A 111 -6.47 29.12 -4.23
CA ASP A 111 -5.99 28.93 -2.86
C ASP A 111 -7.05 29.31 -1.84
N LYS A 112 -7.71 28.29 -1.31
CA LYS A 112 -8.79 28.42 -0.32
C LYS A 112 -8.57 27.39 0.79
N PRO A 113 -9.15 27.61 1.99
CA PRO A 113 -9.03 26.67 3.10
C PRO A 113 -9.41 25.23 2.73
N SER A 114 -10.40 25.02 1.85
CA SER A 114 -10.78 23.69 1.38
C SER A 114 -9.68 22.99 0.57
N ARG A 115 -8.92 23.73 -0.25
CA ARG A 115 -7.77 23.18 -0.98
C ARG A 115 -6.69 22.72 -0.01
N GLN A 116 -6.40 23.54 1.00
CA GLN A 116 -5.39 23.21 2.02
C GLN A 116 -5.79 22.00 2.86
N ALA A 117 -7.07 21.87 3.21
CA ALA A 117 -7.58 20.69 3.90
C ALA A 117 -7.39 19.40 3.08
N LEU A 118 -7.60 19.44 1.76
CA LEU A 118 -7.35 18.30 0.88
C LEU A 118 -5.86 17.97 0.76
N ILE A 119 -4.97 18.96 0.71
CA ILE A 119 -3.51 18.72 0.75
C ILE A 119 -3.11 18.03 2.06
N GLN A 120 -3.62 18.51 3.20
CA GLN A 120 -3.36 17.89 4.50
C GLN A 120 -3.90 16.44 4.57
N LEU A 121 -5.02 16.16 3.91
CA LEU A 121 -5.54 14.81 3.82
C LEU A 121 -4.60 13.88 3.03
N ALA A 122 -4.00 14.34 1.95
CA ALA A 122 -3.00 13.56 1.20
C ALA A 122 -1.75 13.25 2.05
N ASP A 123 -1.28 14.21 2.85
CA ASP A 123 -0.19 14.00 3.80
C ASP A 123 -0.55 13.00 4.90
N TYR A 124 -1.79 13.05 5.39
CA TYR A 124 -2.30 12.13 6.41
C TYR A 124 -2.28 10.68 5.92
N VAL A 125 -2.67 10.43 4.66
CA VAL A 125 -2.73 9.08 4.08
C VAL A 125 -1.40 8.34 4.22
N ILE A 126 -0.27 9.01 4.01
CA ILE A 126 1.06 8.38 4.10
C ILE A 126 1.49 8.09 5.54
N ARG A 127 1.03 8.90 6.50
CA ARG A 127 1.48 8.83 7.91
C ARG A 127 0.56 7.98 8.79
N ARG A 128 -0.59 7.56 8.26
CA ARG A 128 -1.56 6.80 9.04
C ARG A 128 -0.96 5.46 9.48
N LYS A 129 -1.37 5.02 10.66
CA LYS A 129 -1.04 3.69 11.21
C LYS A 129 -2.27 2.78 11.28
N LYS A 130 -3.44 3.28 10.87
CA LYS A 130 -4.73 2.62 10.85
C LYS A 130 -5.65 3.27 9.83
#